data_AF-A0A7S1BF07-F1
#
_entry.id   AF-A0A7S1BF07-F1
#
_cell.length_a   1.000
_cell.length_b   1.000
_cell.length_c   1.000
_cell.angle_alpha   90.00
_cell.angle_beta   90.00
_cell.angle_gamma   90.00
#
_symmetry.space_group_name_H-M   'P 1'
#
loop_
_entity.id
_entity.type
_entity.pdbx_description
1 polymer ?
#
loop_
_entity_poly.entity_id
_entity_poly.type
_entity_poly.pdbx_seq_one_letter_code
_entity_poly.pdbx_strand_id
1 'polypeptide(L)'
;YGWEGEAMNCPSGHGSVAFGLANHATGDFATVTGGRFNEASGMASAVMGGRLNEVTGDSSAVIGGELNKATGKYAAVLGGDSNEAAGWSTAVTGGGSNKANGSYSVVTGGQNNNANGEFTSVTGGVSNDAKG
;
A
#
# COMPACT_ATOMS: atom_id res chain seq x y z
N TYR A 1 -2.36 38.41 0.51
CA TYR A 1 -2.11 37.47 1.61
C TYR A 1 -2.87 36.19 1.29
N GLY A 2 -2.26 35.29 0.53
CA GLY A 2 -2.89 34.07 0.02
C GLY A 2 -2.58 32.88 0.92
N TRP A 3 -3.62 32.28 1.48
CA TRP A 3 -3.58 31.01 2.20
C TRP A 3 -4.35 30.01 1.34
N GLU A 4 -3.72 29.47 0.29
CA GLU A 4 -4.22 28.24 -0.32
C GLU A 4 -3.71 27.07 0.50
N GLY A 5 -4.66 26.26 0.98
CA GLY A 5 -4.52 25.34 2.10
C GLY A 5 -3.38 24.34 2.00
N GLU A 6 -2.46 24.41 2.95
CA GLU A 6 -1.57 23.29 3.24
C GLU A 6 -2.42 22.18 3.86
N ALA A 7 -2.65 21.09 3.11
CA ALA A 7 -3.36 19.93 3.61
C ALA A 7 -2.62 19.38 4.84
N MET A 8 -3.29 19.40 5.99
CA MET A 8 -2.73 18.96 7.27
C MET A 8 -2.82 17.44 7.42
N ASN A 9 -2.04 16.88 8.35
CA ASN A 9 -2.21 15.49 8.76
C ASN A 9 -3.57 15.31 9.46
N CYS A 10 -4.32 14.27 9.09
CA CYS A 10 -5.66 13.96 9.63
C CYS A 10 -5.69 12.55 10.22
N PRO A 11 -5.20 12.35 11.46
CA PRO A 11 -5.58 11.19 12.25
C PRO A 11 -7.03 11.32 12.75
N SER A 12 -7.82 10.25 12.71
CA SER A 12 -9.16 10.21 13.31
C SER A 12 -9.40 8.92 14.09
N GLY A 13 -10.34 8.92 15.05
CA GLY A 13 -10.59 7.76 15.90
C GLY A 13 -9.35 7.37 16.71
N HIS A 14 -8.97 6.09 16.67
CA HIS A 14 -7.72 5.58 17.25
C HIS A 14 -6.53 5.59 16.27
N GLY A 15 -6.61 6.37 15.18
CA GLY A 15 -5.53 6.51 14.21
C GLY A 15 -4.40 7.43 14.68
N SER A 16 -3.21 7.30 14.09
CA SER A 16 -2.05 8.15 14.42
C SER A 16 -1.25 8.58 13.19
N VAL A 17 -0.76 9.83 13.20
CA VAL A 17 0.21 10.33 12.23
C VAL A 17 1.38 10.95 13.00
N ALA A 18 2.61 10.48 12.78
CA ALA A 18 3.77 10.99 13.53
C ALA A 18 4.40 12.23 12.88
N PHE A 19 4.68 12.20 11.57
CA PHE A 19 5.35 13.29 10.84
C PHE A 19 4.77 13.50 9.43
N GLY A 20 5.32 14.46 8.69
CA GLY A 20 5.04 14.65 7.26
C GLY A 20 3.90 15.63 6.96
N LEU A 21 3.43 15.60 5.72
CA LEU A 21 2.45 16.56 5.18
C LEU A 21 1.27 15.81 4.55
N ALA A 22 0.05 16.24 4.89
CA ALA A 22 -1.18 15.78 4.27
C ALA A 22 -1.41 14.25 4.35
N ASN A 23 -1.03 13.62 5.45
CA ASN A 23 -1.25 12.18 5.67
C ASN A 23 -2.58 11.93 6.40
N HIS A 24 -3.30 10.88 6.04
CA HIS A 24 -4.58 10.49 6.63
C HIS A 24 -4.47 9.12 7.30
N ALA A 25 -4.74 9.05 8.60
CA ALA A 25 -4.79 7.80 9.36
C ALA A 25 -6.17 7.69 10.01
N THR A 26 -7.14 7.15 9.27
CA THR A 26 -8.56 7.24 9.63
C THR A 26 -9.18 5.93 10.09
N GLY A 27 -8.52 4.80 9.83
CA GLY A 27 -8.94 3.49 10.34
C GLY A 27 -8.66 3.35 11.83
N ASP A 28 -9.41 2.50 12.53
CA ASP A 28 -9.13 2.18 13.93
C ASP A 28 -7.74 1.54 14.06
N PHE A 29 -6.90 2.12 14.92
CA PHE A 29 -5.49 1.73 15.10
C PHE A 29 -4.62 1.90 13.85
N ALA A 30 -5.09 2.65 12.84
CA ALA A 30 -4.29 2.95 11.66
C ALA A 30 -3.10 3.86 12.01
N THR A 31 -1.97 3.67 11.33
CA THR A 31 -0.76 4.47 11.59
C THR A 31 -0.13 4.94 10.29
N VAL A 32 0.18 6.24 10.21
CA VAL A 32 1.11 6.78 9.22
C VAL A 32 2.33 7.37 9.92
N THR A 33 3.50 6.77 9.76
CA THR A 33 4.70 7.27 10.43
C THR A 33 5.17 8.60 9.81
N GLY A 34 5.07 8.77 8.49
CA GLY A 34 5.49 10.00 7.84
C GLY A 34 5.25 10.03 6.34
N GLY A 35 5.95 10.93 5.65
CA GLY A 35 5.85 11.10 4.20
C GLY A 35 4.84 12.16 3.77
N ARG A 36 4.34 12.04 2.53
CA ARG A 36 3.43 13.03 1.94
C ARG A 36 2.24 12.39 1.24
N PHE A 37 1.03 12.83 1.57
CA PHE A 37 -0.21 12.34 0.94
C PHE A 37 -0.43 10.83 1.09
N ASN A 38 -0.04 10.23 2.22
CA ASN A 38 -0.31 8.82 2.48
C ASN A 38 -1.66 8.63 3.17
N GLU A 39 -2.35 7.53 2.86
CA GLU A 39 -3.63 7.16 3.45
C GLU A 39 -3.56 5.76 4.08
N ALA A 40 -3.95 5.65 5.35
CA ALA A 40 -4.16 4.42 6.07
C ALA A 40 -5.59 4.43 6.66
N SER A 41 -6.52 3.75 5.99
CA SER A 41 -7.96 3.79 6.31
C SER A 41 -8.54 2.42 6.71
N GLY A 42 -7.82 1.32 6.51
CA GLY A 42 -8.18 -0.02 7.04
C GLY A 42 -7.95 -0.15 8.55
N MET A 43 -8.63 -1.09 9.22
CA MET A 43 -8.38 -1.36 10.64
C MET A 43 -6.97 -1.90 10.85
N ALA A 44 -6.20 -1.33 11.78
CA ALA A 44 -4.80 -1.66 12.03
C ALA A 44 -3.91 -1.60 10.76
N SER A 45 -4.26 -0.72 9.82
CA SER A 45 -3.46 -0.46 8.62
C SER A 45 -2.22 0.39 8.94
N ALA A 46 -1.16 0.25 8.14
CA ALA A 46 0.06 1.02 8.36
C ALA A 46 0.71 1.54 7.08
N VAL A 47 1.10 2.81 7.08
CA VAL A 47 2.05 3.38 6.12
C VAL A 47 3.29 3.87 6.86
N MET A 48 4.45 3.28 6.61
CA MET A 48 5.68 3.69 7.31
C MET A 48 6.34 4.92 6.67
N GLY A 49 6.03 5.25 5.42
CA GLY A 49 6.51 6.48 4.77
C GLY A 49 6.21 6.54 3.28
N GLY A 50 6.95 7.38 2.55
CA GLY A 50 6.82 7.52 1.11
C GLY A 50 5.79 8.58 0.68
N ARG A 51 5.25 8.44 -0.54
CA ARG A 51 4.36 9.42 -1.14
C ARG A 51 3.16 8.76 -1.83
N LEU A 52 1.96 9.27 -1.60
CA LEU A 52 0.74 8.77 -2.25
C LEU A 52 0.51 7.26 -2.08
N ASN A 53 0.91 6.70 -0.93
CA ASN A 53 0.62 5.31 -0.62
C ASN A 53 -0.77 5.18 0.01
N GLU A 54 -1.49 4.11 -0.33
CA GLU A 54 -2.88 3.88 0.09
C GLU A 54 -3.02 2.49 0.72
N VAL A 55 -3.52 2.43 1.96
CA VAL A 55 -3.69 1.20 2.73
C VAL A 55 -5.11 1.13 3.28
N THR A 56 -6.00 0.54 2.49
CA THR A 56 -7.43 0.39 2.81
C THR A 56 -7.77 -1.00 3.35
N GLY A 57 -6.87 -1.98 3.19
CA GLY A 57 -7.07 -3.33 3.72
C GLY A 57 -6.88 -3.42 5.23
N ASP A 58 -7.69 -4.22 5.92
CA ASP A 58 -7.47 -4.48 7.34
C ASP A 58 -6.16 -5.22 7.59
N SER A 59 -5.43 -4.81 8.62
CA SER A 59 -4.14 -5.39 9.04
C SER A 59 -3.14 -5.48 7.88
N SER A 60 -3.19 -4.51 6.97
CA SER A 60 -2.33 -4.42 5.80
C SER A 60 -1.31 -3.30 5.94
N ALA A 61 -0.26 -3.31 5.12
CA ALA A 61 0.80 -2.32 5.25
C ALA A 61 1.47 -1.96 3.92
N VAL A 62 1.89 -0.70 3.83
CA VAL A 62 2.88 -0.21 2.87
C VAL A 62 4.08 0.32 3.65
N ILE A 63 5.27 -0.22 3.40
CA ILE A 63 6.48 0.24 4.09
C ILE A 63 6.99 1.58 3.51
N GLY A 64 6.88 1.79 2.20
CA GLY A 64 7.31 3.04 1.58
C GLY A 64 7.13 3.05 0.07
N GLY A 65 7.92 3.88 -0.61
CA GLY A 65 7.83 4.07 -2.05
C GLY A 65 6.77 5.09 -2.47
N GLU A 66 6.33 5.00 -3.71
CA GLU A 66 5.39 5.93 -4.31
C GLU A 66 4.20 5.19 -4.95
N LEU A 67 2.98 5.73 -4.76
CA LEU A 67 1.77 5.25 -5.42
C LEU A 67 1.45 3.76 -5.16
N ASN A 68 1.94 3.19 -4.04
CA ASN A 68 1.68 1.80 -3.70
C ASN A 68 0.33 1.63 -3.00
N LYS A 69 -0.36 0.53 -3.27
CA LYS A 69 -1.66 0.20 -2.72
C LYS A 69 -1.67 -1.16 -2.03
N ALA A 70 -2.11 -1.21 -0.78
CA ALA A 70 -2.43 -2.45 -0.06
C ALA A 70 -3.92 -2.42 0.31
N THR A 71 -4.75 -2.96 -0.57
CA THR A 71 -6.22 -2.90 -0.46
C THR A 71 -6.84 -4.21 0.02
N GLY A 72 -6.11 -5.32 -0.12
CA GLY A 72 -6.51 -6.62 0.41
C GLY A 72 -6.32 -6.71 1.93
N LYS A 73 -7.18 -7.47 2.62
CA LYS A 73 -6.97 -7.81 4.03
C LYS A 73 -5.67 -8.62 4.19
N TYR A 74 -4.84 -8.24 5.15
CA TYR A 74 -3.49 -8.80 5.36
C TYR A 74 -2.52 -8.61 4.17
N ALA A 75 -2.80 -7.64 3.28
CA ALA A 75 -1.90 -7.34 2.17
C ALA A 75 -0.63 -6.60 2.61
N ALA A 76 0.46 -6.77 1.88
CA ALA A 76 1.70 -6.06 2.13
C ALA A 76 2.35 -5.55 0.84
N VAL A 77 2.79 -4.29 0.84
CA VAL A 77 3.70 -3.76 -0.17
C VAL A 77 4.95 -3.20 0.50
N LEU A 78 6.13 -3.77 0.21
CA LEU A 78 7.37 -3.35 0.88
C LEU A 78 7.95 -2.06 0.27
N GLY A 79 7.58 -1.70 -0.96
CA GLY A 79 8.02 -0.45 -1.58
C GLY A 79 7.91 -0.47 -3.09
N GLY A 80 8.70 0.36 -3.76
CA GLY A 80 8.68 0.51 -5.22
C GLY A 80 7.72 1.61 -5.68
N ASP A 81 7.34 1.54 -6.95
CA ASP A 81 6.46 2.51 -7.61
C ASP A 81 5.20 1.83 -8.15
N SER A 82 4.03 2.38 -7.81
CA SER A 82 2.75 1.98 -8.40
C SER A 82 2.39 0.49 -8.23
N ASN A 83 2.83 -0.17 -7.14
CA ASN A 83 2.50 -1.58 -6.89
C ASN A 83 1.16 -1.75 -6.16
N GLU A 84 0.46 -2.86 -6.40
CA GLU A 84 -0.88 -3.13 -5.84
C GLU A 84 -0.96 -4.55 -5.26
N ALA A 85 -1.27 -4.66 -3.97
CA ALA A 85 -1.59 -5.91 -3.29
C ALA A 85 -3.08 -5.89 -2.88
N ALA A 86 -3.93 -6.53 -3.67
CA ALA A 86 -5.40 -6.41 -3.59
C ALA A 86 -6.11 -7.69 -3.11
N GLY A 87 -5.49 -8.87 -3.26
CA GLY A 87 -6.06 -10.12 -2.78
C GLY A 87 -5.92 -10.30 -1.26
N TRP A 88 -6.69 -11.24 -0.68
CA TRP A 88 -6.54 -11.63 0.73
C TRP A 88 -5.15 -12.23 0.98
N SER A 89 -4.43 -11.74 1.98
CA SER A 89 -3.04 -12.14 2.33
C SER A 89 -2.09 -12.16 1.14
N THR A 90 -2.02 -11.04 0.42
CA THR A 90 -1.13 -10.88 -0.74
C THR A 90 0.14 -10.10 -0.39
N ALA A 91 1.18 -10.27 -1.20
CA ALA A 91 2.41 -9.50 -1.03
C ALA A 91 3.01 -9.04 -2.35
N VAL A 92 3.45 -7.78 -2.39
CA VAL A 92 4.36 -7.25 -3.41
C VAL A 92 5.61 -6.72 -2.73
N THR A 93 6.76 -7.33 -2.97
CA THR A 93 8.00 -6.92 -2.28
C THR A 93 8.64 -5.65 -2.87
N GLY A 94 8.29 -5.27 -4.10
CA GLY A 94 8.82 -4.06 -4.73
C GLY A 94 8.68 -4.06 -6.25
N GLY A 95 9.49 -3.25 -6.91
CA GLY A 95 9.47 -3.08 -8.37
C GLY A 95 8.51 -1.97 -8.82
N GLY A 96 8.08 -2.05 -10.08
CA GLY A 96 7.22 -1.03 -10.71
C GLY A 96 5.95 -1.62 -11.31
N SER A 97 4.78 -1.10 -10.93
CA SER A 97 3.50 -1.49 -11.53
C SER A 97 3.14 -2.98 -11.39
N ASN A 98 3.58 -3.65 -10.33
CA ASN A 98 3.25 -5.05 -10.08
C ASN A 98 1.93 -5.20 -9.34
N LYS A 99 1.18 -6.28 -9.61
CA LYS A 99 -0.13 -6.55 -8.99
C LYS A 99 -0.23 -7.97 -8.43
N ALA A 100 -0.62 -8.09 -7.17
CA ALA A 100 -1.00 -9.35 -6.51
C ALA A 100 -2.50 -9.31 -6.20
N ASN A 101 -3.33 -9.90 -7.07
CA ASN A 101 -4.79 -9.81 -7.01
C ASN A 101 -5.45 -11.10 -6.49
N GLY A 102 -4.86 -12.27 -6.75
CA GLY A 102 -5.39 -13.54 -6.24
C GLY A 102 -5.14 -13.68 -4.75
N SER A 103 -6.05 -14.31 -4.00
CA SER A 103 -5.78 -14.59 -2.57
C SER A 103 -4.52 -15.43 -2.43
N TYR A 104 -3.70 -15.14 -1.41
CA TYR A 104 -2.41 -15.77 -1.16
C TYR A 104 -1.36 -15.59 -2.28
N SER A 105 -1.61 -14.69 -3.23
CA SER A 105 -0.67 -14.46 -4.34
C SER A 105 0.51 -13.55 -3.96
N VAL A 106 1.63 -13.75 -4.64
CA VAL A 106 2.87 -13.00 -4.37
C VAL A 106 3.53 -12.54 -5.67
N VAL A 107 3.97 -11.27 -5.69
CA VAL A 107 4.92 -10.77 -6.70
C VAL A 107 6.20 -10.29 -6.01
N THR A 108 7.34 -10.93 -6.31
CA THR A 108 8.60 -10.61 -5.63
C THR A 108 9.39 -9.46 -6.26
N GLY A 109 8.88 -8.84 -7.31
CA GLY A 109 9.49 -7.67 -7.94
C GLY A 109 9.35 -7.67 -9.47
N GLY A 110 10.23 -6.89 -10.13
CA GLY A 110 10.19 -6.69 -11.58
C GLY A 110 9.28 -5.54 -11.99
N GLN A 111 8.82 -5.55 -13.23
CA GLN A 111 7.96 -4.51 -13.78
C GLN A 111 6.71 -5.09 -14.44
N ASN A 112 5.54 -4.56 -14.09
CA ASN A 112 4.27 -4.87 -14.76
C ASN A 112 3.85 -6.35 -14.68
N ASN A 113 4.18 -7.03 -13.58
CA ASN A 113 3.81 -8.42 -13.36
C ASN A 113 2.45 -8.53 -12.65
N ASN A 114 1.65 -9.54 -13.02
CA ASN A 114 0.34 -9.80 -12.41
C ASN A 114 0.27 -11.23 -11.84
N ALA A 115 -0.07 -11.37 -10.57
CA ALA A 115 -0.45 -12.63 -9.92
C ALA A 115 -1.96 -12.60 -9.62
N ASN A 116 -2.75 -13.08 -10.57
CA ASN A 116 -4.23 -13.01 -10.57
C ASN A 116 -4.91 -14.25 -10.00
N GLY A 117 -4.24 -15.42 -10.02
CA GLY A 117 -4.79 -16.68 -9.52
C GLY A 117 -4.57 -16.87 -8.02
N GLU A 118 -5.41 -17.70 -7.39
CA GLU A 118 -5.26 -18.05 -5.99
C GLU A 118 -3.96 -18.85 -5.79
N PHE A 119 -3.20 -18.56 -4.73
CA PHE A 119 -1.90 -19.20 -4.45
C PHE A 119 -0.84 -19.06 -5.56
N THR A 120 -1.00 -18.12 -6.49
CA THR A 120 -0.03 -17.91 -7.57
C THR A 120 1.18 -17.10 -7.11
N SER A 121 2.31 -17.26 -7.82
CA SER A 121 3.48 -16.43 -7.61
C SER A 121 4.11 -15.98 -8.92
N VAL A 122 4.64 -14.76 -8.92
CA VAL A 122 5.56 -14.25 -9.94
C VAL A 122 6.86 -13.85 -9.26
N THR A 123 7.96 -14.49 -9.67
CA THR A 123 9.27 -14.32 -9.02
C THR A 123 10.10 -13.15 -9.56
N GLY A 124 9.59 -12.42 -10.56
CA GLY A 124 10.23 -11.25 -11.15
C GLY A 124 10.05 -11.19 -12.66
N GLY A 125 10.87 -10.37 -13.34
CA GLY A 125 10.82 -10.17 -14.79
C GLY A 125 9.90 -9.03 -15.21
N VAL A 126 9.48 -9.04 -16.48
CA VAL A 126 8.64 -7.98 -17.08
C VAL A 126 7.40 -8.60 -17.73
N SER A 127 6.23 -8.06 -17.39
CA SER A 127 4.95 -8.41 -18.05
C SER A 127 4.54 -9.89 -17.95
N ASN A 128 4.81 -10.54 -16.81
CA ASN A 128 4.29 -11.89 -16.53
C ASN A 128 2.86 -11.85 -16.00
N ASP A 129 2.07 -12.92 -16.22
CA ASP A 129 0.67 -13.01 -15.79
C ASP A 129 0.34 -14.45 -15.33
N ALA A 130 0.21 -14.64 -14.02
CA ALA A 130 -0.12 -15.93 -13.40
C ALA A 130 -1.60 -15.99 -13.00
N LYS A 131 -2.35 -16.98 -13.50
CA LYS A 131 -3.83 -17.06 -13.37
C LYS A 131 -4.38 -18.36 -12.75
N GLY A 132 -3.49 -19.23 -12.26
CA GLY A 132 -3.78 -20.59 -11.81
C GLY A 132 -4.92 -20.71 -10.81
#